data_AF-F9ZUV8-F1
#
_entry.id   AF-F9ZUV8-F1
#
_cell.length_a   1.000
_cell.length_b   1.000
_cell.length_c   1.000
_cell.angle_alpha   90.00
_cell.angle_beta   90.00
_cell.angle_gamma   90.00
#
_symmetry.space_group_name_H-M   'P 1'
#
loop_
_entity.id
_entity.type
_entity.pdbx_description
1 polymer ?
#
loop_
_entity_poly.entity_id
_entity_poly.type
_entity_poly.pdbx_seq_one_letter_code
_entity_poly.pdbx_strand_id
1 'polypeptide(L)'
;MRHRIGWILVLVSTGALAATPASDLPKLTPAEHRYFVHHSLGFHDTFMPYHPGPRWDLQHAQALHLTKAQILALRRQVVGMVRDTKAALQRVHTAQAHYLAQAHQPDPSIRTIRADFAALGLAEAAAASAMMEHHLEAYRLLDPAQQKRYQQLAKDMREQH
;
A
#
# COMPACT_ATOMS: atom_id res chain seq x y z
N MET A 1 3.18 -67.33 -23.25
CA MET A 1 3.74 -65.97 -23.36
C MET A 1 2.60 -64.98 -23.51
N ARG A 2 2.31 -64.16 -22.50
CA ARG A 2 1.34 -63.06 -22.57
C ARG A 2 1.97 -61.84 -21.90
N HIS A 3 2.32 -60.84 -22.71
CA HIS A 3 2.90 -59.59 -22.24
C HIS A 3 1.82 -58.71 -21.58
N ARG A 4 2.03 -58.33 -20.33
CA ARG A 4 1.25 -57.31 -19.63
C ARG A 4 1.90 -55.95 -19.90
N ILE A 5 1.23 -55.11 -20.67
CA ILE A 5 1.59 -53.70 -20.87
C ILE A 5 1.12 -52.95 -19.63
N GLY A 6 2.07 -52.49 -18.82
CA GLY A 6 1.82 -51.62 -17.69
C GLY A 6 1.56 -50.20 -18.16
N TRP A 7 0.42 -49.63 -17.78
CA TRP A 7 0.15 -48.21 -17.92
C TRP A 7 0.67 -47.50 -16.67
N ILE A 8 1.75 -46.73 -16.83
CA ILE A 8 2.22 -45.81 -15.79
C ILE A 8 1.31 -44.58 -15.86
N LEU A 9 0.44 -44.43 -14.85
CA LEU A 9 -0.29 -43.20 -14.61
C LEU A 9 0.71 -42.15 -14.11
N VAL A 10 1.08 -41.20 -14.96
CA VAL A 10 1.82 -40.00 -14.53
C VAL A 10 0.80 -39.05 -13.91
N LEU A 11 0.71 -39.05 -12.59
CA LEU A 11 0.03 -38.01 -11.83
C LEU A 11 0.83 -36.72 -11.95
N VAL A 12 0.42 -35.85 -12.87
CA VAL A 12 0.87 -34.46 -12.90
C VAL A 12 0.24 -33.77 -11.71
N SER A 13 0.98 -33.72 -10.61
CA SER A 13 0.65 -32.91 -9.44
C SER A 13 0.69 -31.43 -9.84
N THR A 14 -0.43 -30.88 -10.28
CA THR A 14 -0.61 -29.43 -10.35
C THR A 14 -0.63 -28.92 -8.91
N GLY A 15 0.55 -28.60 -8.39
CA GLY A 15 0.70 -27.91 -7.11
C GLY A 15 -0.05 -26.58 -7.21
N ALA A 16 -1.26 -26.53 -6.68
CA ALA A 16 -1.90 -25.27 -6.35
C ALA A 16 -1.03 -24.65 -5.24
N LEU A 17 -0.14 -23.74 -5.62
CA LEU A 17 0.44 -22.78 -4.69
C LEU A 17 -0.74 -22.11 -4.00
N ALA A 18 -1.05 -22.55 -2.77
CA ALA A 18 -2.08 -21.95 -1.96
C ALA A 18 -1.73 -20.47 -1.82
N ALA A 19 -2.56 -19.62 -2.42
CA ALA A 19 -2.37 -18.19 -2.35
C ALA A 19 -2.59 -17.76 -0.90
N THR A 20 -1.52 -17.38 -0.19
CA THR A 20 -1.56 -16.88 1.19
C THR A 20 -2.59 -15.75 1.32
N PRO A 21 -3.59 -15.85 2.18
CA PRO A 21 -4.67 -14.85 2.24
C PRO A 21 -4.12 -13.43 2.42
N ALA A 22 -4.84 -12.43 1.91
CA ALA A 22 -4.39 -11.03 1.98
C ALA A 22 -4.13 -10.56 3.42
N SER A 23 -4.73 -11.22 4.42
CA SER A 23 -4.50 -11.03 5.86
C SER A 23 -3.04 -11.21 6.29
N ASP A 24 -2.26 -12.01 5.56
CA ASP A 24 -0.92 -12.41 5.98
C ASP A 24 0.18 -11.48 5.43
N LEU A 25 -0.21 -10.53 4.58
CA LEU A 25 0.69 -9.52 4.04
C LEU A 25 1.07 -8.49 5.11
N PRO A 26 2.29 -7.93 5.05
CA PRO A 26 2.74 -6.93 6.02
C PRO A 26 1.77 -5.75 6.07
N LYS A 27 1.61 -5.20 7.26
CA LYS A 27 0.77 -4.02 7.53
C LYS A 27 1.54 -3.05 8.39
N LEU A 28 1.16 -1.79 8.32
CA LEU A 28 1.53 -0.84 9.37
C LEU A 28 0.95 -1.32 10.70
N THR A 29 1.73 -1.18 11.77
CA THR A 29 1.23 -1.31 13.13
C THR A 29 0.16 -0.25 13.40
N PRO A 30 -0.71 -0.43 14.40
CA PRO A 30 -1.72 0.59 14.74
C PRO A 30 -1.11 1.96 15.04
N ALA A 31 0.09 2.00 15.64
CA ALA A 31 0.79 3.25 15.92
C ALA A 31 1.32 3.92 14.64
N GLU A 32 2.00 3.17 13.76
CA GLU A 32 2.45 3.67 12.46
C GLU A 32 1.28 4.16 11.61
N HIS A 33 0.14 3.45 11.63
CA HIS A 33 -1.05 3.86 10.89
C HIS A 33 -1.63 5.19 11.39
N ARG A 34 -1.84 5.34 12.71
CA ARG A 34 -2.32 6.62 13.27
C ARG A 34 -1.34 7.76 12.99
N TYR A 35 -0.04 7.49 13.11
CA TYR A 35 0.98 8.48 12.82
C TYR A 35 0.94 8.90 11.35
N PHE A 36 0.80 7.94 10.43
CA PHE A 36 0.62 8.23 9.01
C PHE A 36 -0.62 9.09 8.75
N VAL A 37 -1.78 8.74 9.32
CA VAL A 37 -3.02 9.52 9.13
C VAL A 37 -2.83 10.99 9.55
N HIS A 38 -2.10 11.24 10.64
CA HIS A 38 -1.81 12.60 11.09
C HIS A 38 -0.74 13.33 10.27
N HIS A 39 0.16 12.61 9.60
CA HIS A 39 1.36 13.17 8.97
C HIS A 39 1.49 12.84 7.48
N SER A 40 0.36 12.78 6.77
CA SER A 40 0.30 12.48 5.33
C SER A 40 -0.58 13.45 4.56
N LEU A 41 -0.66 14.72 5.01
CA LEU A 41 -1.39 15.79 4.32
C LEU A 41 -2.83 15.43 3.93
N GLY A 42 -3.53 14.68 4.80
CA GLY A 42 -4.92 14.26 4.54
C GLY A 42 -5.08 13.18 3.46
N PHE A 43 -4.01 12.43 3.12
CA PHE A 43 -4.05 11.34 2.14
C PHE A 43 -5.22 10.37 2.37
N HIS A 44 -5.46 10.01 3.64
CA HIS A 44 -6.50 9.05 4.02
C HIS A 44 -7.90 9.49 3.59
N ASP A 45 -8.20 10.79 3.72
CA ASP A 45 -9.55 11.32 3.49
C ASP A 45 -9.73 11.81 2.06
N THR A 46 -8.64 12.23 1.40
CA THR A 46 -8.70 12.89 0.09
C THR A 46 -8.38 11.97 -1.08
N PHE A 47 -7.44 11.04 -0.91
CA PHE A 47 -6.93 10.20 -2.00
C PHE A 47 -7.44 8.76 -1.91
N MET A 48 -7.32 8.15 -0.73
CA MET A 48 -7.66 6.73 -0.51
C MET A 48 -9.10 6.35 -0.93
N PRO A 49 -10.14 7.19 -0.74
CA PRO A 49 -11.50 6.83 -1.15
C PRO A 49 -11.67 6.67 -2.67
N TYR A 50 -10.82 7.32 -3.46
CA TYR A 50 -10.82 7.23 -4.93
C TYR A 50 -9.82 6.20 -5.44
N HIS A 51 -8.77 5.98 -4.67
CA HIS A 51 -7.73 5.00 -4.96
C HIS A 51 -7.49 4.12 -3.72
N PRO A 52 -8.32 3.11 -3.43
CA PRO A 52 -8.17 2.23 -2.26
C PRO A 52 -6.84 1.46 -2.11
N GLY A 53 -6.12 1.25 -3.22
CA GLY A 53 -4.78 0.67 -3.24
C GLY A 53 -4.71 -0.88 -3.25
N PRO A 54 -3.49 -1.44 -3.29
CA PRO A 54 -3.25 -2.84 -3.64
C PRO A 54 -3.81 -3.86 -2.64
N ARG A 55 -3.91 -3.49 -1.37
CA ARG A 55 -4.51 -4.37 -0.35
C ARG A 55 -6.01 -4.51 -0.55
N TRP A 56 -6.69 -3.41 -0.86
CA TRP A 56 -8.11 -3.41 -1.16
C TRP A 56 -8.41 -4.18 -2.45
N ASP A 57 -7.55 -4.04 -3.47
CA ASP A 57 -7.65 -4.83 -4.72
C ASP A 57 -7.63 -6.33 -4.45
N LEU A 58 -6.72 -6.78 -3.58
CA LEU A 58 -6.61 -8.18 -3.18
C LEU A 58 -7.83 -8.66 -2.39
N GLN A 59 -8.44 -7.81 -1.57
CA GLN A 59 -9.69 -8.14 -0.87
C GLN A 59 -10.88 -8.28 -1.84
N HIS A 60 -10.85 -7.54 -2.94
CA HIS A 60 -11.88 -7.57 -4.00
C HIS A 60 -11.48 -8.44 -5.20
N ALA A 61 -10.49 -9.33 -5.03
CA ALA A 61 -9.89 -10.07 -6.13
C ALA A 61 -10.92 -10.87 -6.97
N GLN A 62 -11.93 -11.45 -6.31
CA GLN A 62 -13.00 -12.18 -6.98
C GLN A 62 -13.91 -11.25 -7.79
N ALA A 63 -14.32 -10.11 -7.21
CA ALA A 63 -15.17 -9.13 -7.88
C ALA A 63 -14.46 -8.52 -9.09
N LEU A 64 -13.17 -8.23 -8.94
CA LEU A 64 -12.30 -7.70 -10.00
C LEU A 64 -11.82 -8.78 -10.99
N HIS A 65 -12.20 -10.05 -10.81
CA HIS A 65 -11.73 -11.16 -11.64
C HIS A 65 -10.20 -11.17 -11.84
N LEU A 66 -9.44 -10.93 -10.77
CA LEU A 66 -7.99 -10.80 -10.88
C LEU A 66 -7.33 -12.11 -11.31
N THR A 67 -6.40 -12.00 -12.26
CA THR A 67 -5.57 -13.13 -12.67
C THR A 67 -4.54 -13.46 -11.60
N LYS A 68 -4.00 -14.69 -11.64
CA LYS A 68 -2.90 -15.10 -10.75
C LYS A 68 -1.69 -14.16 -10.85
N ALA A 69 -1.36 -13.69 -12.05
CA ALA A 69 -0.25 -12.78 -12.29
C ALA A 69 -0.48 -11.42 -11.62
N GLN A 70 -1.69 -10.86 -11.76
CA GLN A 70 -2.07 -9.60 -11.10
C GLN A 70 -2.04 -9.73 -9.59
N ILE A 71 -2.58 -10.82 -9.02
CA ILE A 71 -2.55 -11.09 -7.59
C ILE A 71 -1.10 -11.11 -7.07
N LEU A 72 -0.18 -11.77 -7.76
CA LEU A 72 1.24 -11.79 -7.37
C LEU A 72 1.89 -10.41 -7.44
N ALA A 73 1.57 -9.61 -8.47
CA ALA A 73 2.06 -8.25 -8.59
C ALA A 73 1.52 -7.34 -7.48
N LEU A 74 0.22 -7.41 -7.16
CA LEU A 74 -0.40 -6.65 -6.09
C LEU A 74 0.18 -7.03 -4.71
N ARG A 75 0.49 -8.31 -4.46
CA ARG A 75 1.19 -8.71 -3.23
C ARG A 75 2.55 -8.02 -3.09
N ARG A 76 3.33 -7.93 -4.18
CA ARG A 76 4.60 -7.19 -4.18
C ARG A 76 4.38 -5.70 -3.92
N GLN A 77 3.32 -5.12 -4.50
CA GLN A 77 2.94 -3.74 -4.24
C GLN A 77 2.62 -3.50 -2.75
N VAL A 78 1.87 -4.39 -2.09
CA VAL A 78 1.61 -4.27 -0.63
C VAL A 78 2.90 -4.31 0.18
N VAL A 79 3.83 -5.20 -0.15
CA VAL A 79 5.11 -5.32 0.57
C VAL A 79 5.96 -4.06 0.38
N GLY A 80 6.10 -3.57 -0.86
CA GLY A 80 6.82 -2.33 -1.17
C GLY A 80 6.20 -1.12 -0.45
N MET A 81 4.88 -0.99 -0.57
CA MET A 81 4.10 0.08 0.06
C MET A 81 4.34 0.18 1.56
N VAL A 82 4.28 -0.93 2.29
CA VAL A 82 4.51 -0.91 3.74
C VAL A 82 5.96 -0.57 4.07
N ARG A 83 6.93 -1.12 3.34
CA ARG A 83 8.35 -0.80 3.55
C ARG A 83 8.63 0.67 3.32
N ASP A 84 8.17 1.21 2.19
CA ASP A 84 8.51 2.56 1.74
C ASP A 84 7.77 3.61 2.59
N THR A 85 6.53 3.31 3.01
CA THR A 85 5.80 4.13 3.97
C THR A 85 6.48 4.18 5.33
N LYS A 86 6.97 3.05 5.86
CA LYS A 86 7.72 3.03 7.13
C LYS A 86 8.98 3.89 7.05
N ALA A 87 9.73 3.77 5.94
CA ALA A 87 10.90 4.61 5.72
C ALA A 87 10.53 6.10 5.64
N ALA A 88 9.41 6.44 5.02
CA ALA A 88 8.92 7.82 4.96
C ALA A 88 8.48 8.35 6.34
N LEU A 89 7.75 7.55 7.13
CA LEU A 89 7.35 7.91 8.49
C LEU A 89 8.55 8.14 9.41
N GLN A 90 9.62 7.37 9.23
CA GLN A 90 10.86 7.61 9.96
C GLN A 90 11.45 8.99 9.64
N ARG A 91 11.40 9.43 8.37
CA ARG A 91 11.84 10.77 7.97
C ARG A 91 10.98 11.87 8.58
N VAL A 92 9.66 11.68 8.61
CA VAL A 92 8.73 12.60 9.30
C VAL A 92 9.11 12.72 10.77
N HIS A 93 9.31 11.58 11.45
CA HIS A 93 9.68 11.57 12.87
C HIS A 93 10.98 12.33 13.13
N THR A 94 12.02 12.10 12.31
CA THR A 94 13.29 12.82 12.42
C THR A 94 13.12 14.32 12.17
N ALA A 95 12.39 14.73 11.13
CA ALA A 95 12.16 16.14 10.84
C ALA A 95 11.36 16.84 11.95
N GLN A 96 10.33 16.16 12.48
CA GLN A 96 9.52 16.66 13.58
C GLN A 96 10.35 16.81 14.86
N ALA A 97 11.18 15.83 15.19
CA ALA A 97 12.06 15.91 16.35
C ALA A 97 13.06 17.07 16.23
N HIS A 98 13.63 17.29 15.05
CA HIS A 98 14.55 18.42 14.82
C HIS A 98 13.83 19.76 14.96
N TYR A 99 12.67 19.92 14.33
CA TYR A 99 11.83 21.12 14.46
C TYR A 99 11.51 21.44 15.92
N LEU A 100 11.06 20.44 16.69
CA LEU A 100 10.74 20.61 18.12
C LEU A 100 11.99 20.98 18.94
N ALA A 101 13.13 20.36 18.66
CA ALA A 101 14.37 20.66 19.37
C ALA A 101 14.86 22.10 19.13
N GLN A 102 14.69 22.63 17.90
CA GLN A 102 15.02 24.02 17.59
C GLN A 102 14.00 25.00 18.18
N ALA A 103 12.71 24.63 18.20
CA ALA A 103 11.65 25.44 18.78
C ALA A 103 11.76 25.59 20.31
N HIS A 104 12.33 24.61 21.01
CA HIS A 104 12.51 24.63 22.47
C HIS A 104 13.82 25.28 22.95
N GLN A 105 14.66 25.81 22.04
CA GLN A 105 15.86 26.53 22.44
C GLN A 105 15.50 27.81 23.23
N PRO A 106 16.34 28.25 24.20
CA PRO A 106 16.08 29.47 24.97
C PRO A 106 15.96 30.75 24.13
N ASP A 107 16.66 30.80 23.00
CA ASP A 107 16.60 31.89 22.01
C ASP A 107 16.47 31.28 20.60
N PRO A 108 15.25 30.91 20.18
CA PRO A 108 15.06 30.20 18.94
C PRO A 108 15.20 31.11 17.70
N SER A 109 15.97 30.67 16.71
CA SER A 109 16.11 31.41 15.47
C SER A 109 14.90 31.21 14.55
N ILE A 110 14.20 32.31 14.22
CA ILE A 110 13.06 32.27 13.29
C ILE A 110 13.43 31.72 11.91
N ARG A 111 14.68 31.93 11.47
CA ARG A 111 15.20 31.41 10.20
C ARG A 111 15.32 29.89 10.25
N THR A 112 15.89 29.35 11.33
CA THR A 112 16.06 27.91 11.54
C THR A 112 14.71 27.22 11.67
N ILE A 113 13.83 27.73 12.54
CA ILE A 113 12.46 27.20 12.71
C ILE A 113 11.71 27.15 11.37
N ARG A 114 11.79 28.20 10.56
CA ARG A 114 11.12 28.23 9.25
C ARG A 114 11.66 27.16 8.31
N ALA A 115 12.97 26.96 8.28
CA ALA A 115 13.59 25.93 7.46
C ALA A 115 13.17 24.52 7.91
N ASP A 116 13.16 24.27 9.21
CA ASP A 116 12.76 22.97 9.79
C ASP A 116 11.26 22.69 9.60
N PHE A 117 10.41 23.71 9.72
CA PHE A 117 8.99 23.60 9.43
C PHE A 117 8.75 23.22 7.97
N ALA A 118 9.46 23.84 7.03
CA ALA A 118 9.40 23.47 5.62
C ALA A 118 9.90 22.04 5.37
N ALA A 119 10.98 21.63 6.03
CA ALA A 119 11.51 20.28 5.93
C ALA A 119 10.52 19.23 6.47
N LEU A 120 9.82 19.51 7.57
CA LEU A 120 8.76 18.66 8.09
C LEU A 120 7.62 18.53 7.07
N GLY A 121 7.12 19.65 6.53
CA GLY A 121 6.08 19.62 5.50
C GLY A 121 6.47 18.79 4.26
N LEU A 122 7.72 18.90 3.82
CA LEU A 122 8.25 18.07 2.73
C LEU A 122 8.31 16.57 3.11
N ALA A 123 8.66 16.24 4.35
CA ALA A 123 8.67 14.87 4.82
C ALA A 123 7.24 14.27 4.86
N GLU A 124 6.24 15.03 5.31
CA GLU A 124 4.83 14.60 5.31
C GLU A 124 4.31 14.39 3.88
N ALA A 125 4.63 15.32 2.96
CA ALA A 125 4.32 15.17 1.54
C ALA A 125 4.95 13.90 0.94
N ALA A 126 6.20 13.60 1.32
CA ALA A 126 6.88 12.39 0.87
C ALA A 126 6.24 11.11 1.44
N ALA A 127 5.71 11.14 2.68
CA ALA A 127 4.97 10.02 3.25
C ALA A 127 3.68 9.74 2.48
N ALA A 128 2.90 10.78 2.17
CA ALA A 128 1.71 10.66 1.33
C ALA A 128 2.05 10.13 -0.07
N SER A 129 3.11 10.68 -0.69
CA SER A 129 3.54 10.30 -2.05
C SER A 129 3.96 8.83 -2.13
N ALA A 130 4.66 8.32 -1.12
CA ALA A 130 5.06 6.91 -1.09
C ALA A 130 3.84 5.96 -1.16
N MET A 131 2.76 6.26 -0.43
CA MET A 131 1.52 5.49 -0.53
C MET A 131 0.83 5.69 -1.89
N MET A 132 0.76 6.93 -2.36
CA MET A 132 0.12 7.29 -3.63
C MET A 132 0.70 6.52 -4.83
N GLU A 133 2.03 6.43 -4.92
CA GLU A 133 2.72 5.71 -6.00
C GLU A 133 2.25 4.26 -6.09
N HIS A 134 2.26 3.53 -4.98
CA HIS A 134 1.83 2.13 -4.94
C HIS A 134 0.33 1.96 -5.22
N HIS A 135 -0.50 2.91 -4.80
CA HIS A 135 -1.93 2.88 -5.10
C HIS A 135 -2.21 3.05 -6.60
N LEU A 136 -1.52 3.97 -7.26
CA LEU A 136 -1.66 4.20 -8.71
C LEU A 136 -1.03 3.07 -9.52
N GLU A 137 0.12 2.53 -9.10
CA GLU A 137 0.74 1.37 -9.73
C GLU A 137 -0.15 0.13 -9.64
N ALA A 138 -0.79 -0.10 -8.48
CA ALA A 138 -1.74 -1.18 -8.29
C ALA A 138 -2.93 -1.06 -9.26
N TYR A 139 -3.53 0.13 -9.35
CA TYR A 139 -4.62 0.41 -10.28
C TYR A 139 -4.21 0.18 -11.75
N ARG A 140 -2.97 0.52 -12.13
CA ARG A 140 -2.43 0.31 -13.48
C ARG A 140 -2.23 -1.16 -13.84
N LEU A 141 -2.20 -2.07 -12.86
CA LEU A 141 -2.14 -3.52 -13.13
C LEU A 141 -3.47 -4.08 -13.63
N LEU A 142 -4.57 -3.35 -13.46
CA LEU A 142 -5.90 -3.75 -13.90
C LEU A 142 -6.07 -3.46 -15.39
N ASP A 143 -6.78 -4.35 -16.10
CA ASP A 143 -7.22 -4.10 -17.47
C ASP A 143 -8.39 -3.08 -17.50
N PRO A 144 -8.76 -2.54 -18.68
CA PRO A 144 -9.81 -1.52 -18.76
C PRO A 144 -11.18 -1.95 -18.20
N ALA A 145 -11.56 -3.22 -18.33
CA ALA A 145 -12.82 -3.73 -17.79
C ALA A 145 -12.77 -3.81 -16.26
N GLN A 146 -11.65 -4.28 -15.72
CA GLN A 146 -11.39 -4.31 -14.29
C GLN A 146 -11.32 -2.91 -13.69
N GLN A 147 -10.70 -1.94 -14.37
CA GLN A 147 -10.64 -0.54 -13.96
C GLN A 147 -12.03 0.09 -13.83
N LYS A 148 -12.94 -0.20 -14.78
CA LYS A 148 -14.33 0.25 -14.69
C LYS A 148 -15.04 -0.34 -13.48
N ARG A 149 -14.87 -1.63 -13.22
CA ARG A 149 -15.46 -2.29 -12.04
C ARG A 149 -14.85 -1.79 -10.74
N TYR A 150 -13.54 -1.56 -10.70
CA TYR A 150 -12.84 -0.94 -9.57
C TYR A 150 -13.49 0.41 -9.21
N GLN A 151 -13.71 1.28 -10.20
CA GLN A 151 -14.29 2.59 -9.97
C GLN A 151 -15.73 2.51 -9.43
N GLN A 152 -16.51 1.53 -9.89
CA GLN A 152 -17.86 1.26 -9.38
C GLN A 152 -17.80 0.81 -7.91
N LEU A 153 -17.00 -0.22 -7.61
CA LEU A 153 -16.84 -0.72 -6.24
C LEU A 153 -16.31 0.36 -5.27
N ALA A 154 -15.33 1.16 -5.71
CA ALA A 154 -14.80 2.26 -4.92
C ALA A 154 -15.84 3.37 -4.71
N LYS A 155 -16.72 3.61 -5.69
CA LYS A 155 -17.83 4.55 -5.56
C LYS A 155 -18.84 4.05 -4.53
N ASP A 156 -19.26 2.79 -4.63
CA ASP A 156 -20.23 2.20 -3.70
C ASP A 156 -19.72 2.25 -2.25
N MET A 157 -18.42 2.02 -2.05
CA MET A 157 -17.76 2.17 -0.74
C MET A 157 -17.87 3.60 -0.19
N ARG A 158 -17.74 4.63 -1.04
CA ARG A 158 -17.86 6.04 -0.62
C ARG A 158 -19.29 6.45 -0.30
N GLU A 159 -20.28 5.85 -0.96
CA GLU A 159 -21.70 6.18 -0.74
C GLU A 159 -22.28 5.51 0.52
N GLN A 160 -21.53 4.61 1.14
CA GLN A 160 -21.90 3.93 2.39
C GLN A 160 -21.37 4.62 3.66
N HIS A 161 -20.61 5.72 3.53
CA HIS A 161 -19.96 6.46 4.61
C HIS A 161 -20.22 7.96 4.47
#